data_AF-A0A0F9BMC1-F1
#
_entry.id   AF-A0A0F9BMC1-F1
#
_cell.length_a   1.000
_cell.length_b   1.000
_cell.length_c   1.000
_cell.angle_alpha   90.00
_cell.angle_beta   90.00
_cell.angle_gamma   90.00
#
_symmetry.space_group_name_H-M   'P 1'
#
loop_
_entity.id
_entity.type
_entity.pdbx_description
1 polymer ?
#
loop_
_entity_poly.entity_id
_entity_poly.type
_entity_poly.pdbx_seq_one_letter_code
_entity_poly.pdbx_strand_id
1 'polypeptide(L)'
;PHRREWKRLVGRKGFMDYAQQLTENFILLVVAPSAPGHRRLMKLSYEERLSGGARSDKKGDGRLPIWKRALEGLGWRKKTFSLTMPAVALASSFHVEIPAPPDMEIVVARLSPRVLPDRSGSSKPPEDATDDSLVQRAHLYASNWHEEYIADAQIYLRAKRPGFLRAAMLTGWLATALLAGGYAFLSDITSSANSQTAGALLLVVPTFFAGALIRPDEHRLVSAALLGVRVLLAITLLTLLVAVGLLTGAASDVRESIWLGALGFAGVAAVALSVSYVLPRPPRE
;
A
#
# COMPACT_ATOMS: atom_id res chain seq x y z
N PRO A 1 13.48 44.43 -10.49
CA PRO A 1 12.34 44.64 -11.42
C PRO A 1 11.48 45.84 -10.98
N HIS A 2 11.24 46.78 -11.90
CA HIS A 2 10.57 48.05 -11.60
C HIS A 2 9.05 47.88 -11.50
N ARG A 3 8.39 48.53 -10.53
CA ARG A 3 6.93 48.49 -10.26
C ARG A 3 6.03 48.73 -11.50
N ARG A 4 6.54 49.49 -12.48
CA ARG A 4 5.86 49.76 -13.77
C ARG A 4 5.77 48.53 -14.68
N GLU A 5 6.80 47.68 -14.68
CA GLU A 5 6.85 46.47 -15.51
C GLU A 5 5.86 45.43 -15.01
N TRP A 6 5.75 45.26 -13.69
CA TRP A 6 4.75 44.41 -13.06
C TRP A 6 3.31 44.84 -13.38
N LYS A 7 3.01 46.15 -13.30
CA LYS A 7 1.69 46.66 -13.72
C LYS A 7 1.38 46.37 -15.18
N ARG A 8 2.37 46.44 -16.06
CA ARG A 8 2.22 46.09 -17.49
C ARG A 8 2.00 44.59 -17.69
N LEU A 9 2.69 43.74 -16.94
CA LEU A 9 2.55 42.28 -16.99
C LEU A 9 1.18 41.82 -16.52
N VAL A 10 0.72 42.31 -15.35
CA VAL A 10 -0.60 41.97 -14.79
C VAL A 10 -1.74 42.40 -15.71
N GLY A 11 -1.56 43.46 -16.49
CA GLY A 11 -2.57 43.92 -17.47
C GLY A 11 -2.64 43.13 -18.78
N ARG A 12 -1.74 42.16 -19.02
CA ARG A 12 -1.78 41.34 -20.25
C ARG A 12 -2.77 40.19 -20.10
N LYS A 13 -3.64 40.01 -21.11
CA LYS A 13 -4.48 38.81 -21.26
C LYS A 13 -3.59 37.56 -21.22
N GLY A 14 -3.92 36.59 -20.37
CA GLY A 14 -3.18 35.35 -20.18
C GLY A 14 -2.13 35.37 -19.05
N PHE A 15 -1.59 36.52 -18.63
CA PHE A 15 -0.58 36.52 -17.56
C PHE A 15 -1.15 36.01 -16.23
N MET A 16 -2.35 36.46 -15.86
CA MET A 16 -3.02 36.00 -14.65
C MET A 16 -3.46 34.53 -14.76
N ASP A 17 -3.84 34.07 -15.95
CA ASP A 17 -4.18 32.66 -16.19
C ASP A 17 -2.95 31.76 -16.01
N TYR A 18 -1.79 32.18 -16.53
CA TYR A 18 -0.52 31.48 -16.29
C TYR A 18 -0.07 31.58 -14.84
N ALA A 19 -0.22 32.73 -14.18
CA ALA A 19 0.11 32.90 -12.76
C ALA A 19 -0.79 32.05 -11.86
N GLN A 20 -2.07 31.95 -12.18
CA GLN A 20 -3.04 31.09 -11.50
C GLN A 20 -2.71 29.62 -11.76
N GLN A 21 -2.45 29.21 -13.00
CA GLN A 21 -1.98 27.86 -13.30
C GLN A 21 -0.68 27.52 -12.59
N LEU A 22 0.26 28.47 -12.47
CA LEU A 22 1.50 28.32 -11.71
C LEU A 22 1.25 28.24 -10.19
N THR A 23 0.19 28.84 -9.67
CA THR A 23 -0.15 28.78 -8.24
C THR A 23 -0.92 27.51 -7.90
N GLU A 24 -1.76 27.03 -8.83
CA GLU A 24 -2.64 25.88 -8.64
C GLU A 24 -1.96 24.55 -8.99
N ASN A 25 -1.08 24.54 -10.00
CA ASN A 25 -0.48 23.31 -10.54
C ASN A 25 1.03 23.22 -10.27
N PHE A 26 1.64 24.30 -9.81
CA PHE A 26 3.05 24.31 -9.47
C PHE A 26 3.26 24.82 -8.06
N ILE A 27 4.33 24.30 -7.51
CA ILE A 27 5.15 25.02 -6.59
C ILE A 27 5.54 26.34 -7.26
N LEU A 28 5.25 27.49 -6.65
CA LEU A 28 5.71 28.80 -7.11
C LEU A 28 7.23 28.77 -7.40
N LEU A 29 7.61 28.64 -8.67
CA LEU A 29 8.99 28.73 -9.12
C LEU A 29 9.35 30.22 -9.14
N VAL A 30 9.99 30.67 -8.07
CA VAL A 30 10.56 32.01 -8.05
C VAL A 30 11.77 32.01 -8.97
N VAL A 31 11.78 32.88 -9.99
CA VAL A 31 13.01 33.21 -10.71
C VAL A 31 13.90 33.95 -9.71
N ALA A 32 14.78 33.24 -8.99
CA ALA A 32 15.79 33.92 -8.19
C ALA A 32 17.01 34.17 -9.07
N PRO A 33 17.39 35.44 -9.30
CA PRO A 33 18.52 35.79 -10.16
C PRO A 33 19.80 35.09 -9.68
N SER A 34 20.46 34.31 -10.53
CA SER A 34 21.80 33.78 -10.28
C SER A 34 22.83 34.63 -11.03
N ALA A 35 24.02 34.77 -10.46
CA ALA A 35 25.15 35.39 -11.15
C ALA A 35 25.62 34.48 -12.31
N PRO A 36 26.20 35.05 -13.39
CA PRO A 36 26.87 34.27 -14.41
C PRO A 36 27.85 33.25 -13.79
N GLY A 37 27.87 32.03 -14.32
CA GLY A 37 28.69 30.92 -13.80
C GLY A 37 28.12 30.21 -12.56
N HIS A 38 26.98 30.63 -12.01
CA HIS A 38 26.38 30.00 -10.83
C HIS A 38 25.08 29.26 -11.18
N ARG A 39 25.03 27.97 -10.86
CA ARG A 39 23.79 27.16 -10.89
C ARG A 39 23.09 27.29 -9.54
N ARG A 40 21.84 27.76 -9.52
CA ARG A 40 21.01 27.76 -8.30
C ARG A 40 19.99 26.64 -8.40
N LEU A 41 19.94 25.80 -7.38
CA LEU A 41 18.97 24.71 -7.27
C LEU A 41 17.95 25.10 -6.18
N MET A 42 16.68 25.17 -6.55
CA MET A 42 15.59 25.34 -5.59
C MET A 42 14.93 23.99 -5.34
N LYS A 43 14.81 23.62 -4.08
CA LYS A 43 14.07 22.44 -3.65
C LYS A 43 12.84 22.91 -2.90
N LEU A 44 11.67 22.43 -3.30
CA LEU A 44 10.46 22.62 -2.53
C LEU A 44 9.84 21.27 -2.19
N SER A 45 9.19 21.24 -1.04
CA SER A 45 8.47 20.10 -0.51
C SER A 45 7.09 20.61 -0.08
N TYR A 46 6.05 19.88 -0.45
CA TYR A 46 4.69 20.11 -0.02
C TYR A 46 4.05 18.75 0.28
N GLU A 47 2.98 18.76 1.08
CA GLU A 47 2.18 17.58 1.35
C GLU A 47 0.89 17.67 0.56
N GLU A 48 0.66 16.70 -0.32
CA GLU A 48 -0.61 16.56 -1.02
C GLU A 48 -1.41 15.40 -0.41
N ARG A 49 -2.68 15.67 -0.09
CA ARG A 49 -3.58 14.60 0.30
C ARG A 49 -3.91 13.79 -0.94
N LEU A 50 -3.40 12.56 -0.98
CA LEU A 50 -3.84 11.58 -1.97
C LEU A 50 -5.35 11.42 -1.83
N SER A 51 -6.08 11.80 -2.87
CA SER A 51 -7.51 11.54 -2.97
C SER A 51 -7.68 10.02 -3.00
N GLY A 52 -7.98 9.45 -1.84
CA GLY A 52 -7.96 8.00 -1.62
C GLY A 52 -9.00 7.31 -2.48
N GLY A 53 -8.57 6.78 -3.61
CA GLY A 53 -9.42 5.99 -4.47
C GLY A 53 -8.80 5.89 -5.84
N ALA A 54 -8.77 4.67 -6.37
CA ALA A 54 -8.71 4.48 -7.81
C ALA A 54 -9.82 5.33 -8.41
N ARG A 55 -9.48 6.56 -8.83
CA ARG A 55 -10.31 7.41 -9.65
C ARG A 55 -10.27 6.76 -11.02
N SER A 56 -10.95 5.62 -11.11
CA SER A 56 -11.37 5.05 -12.37
C SER A 56 -12.43 6.02 -12.86
N ASP A 57 -11.97 7.06 -13.57
CA ASP A 57 -12.79 7.92 -14.38
C ASP A 57 -13.69 7.04 -15.25
N LYS A 58 -14.95 6.85 -14.80
CA LYS A 58 -16.14 6.48 -15.57
C LYS A 58 -17.32 6.26 -14.62
N LYS A 59 -18.05 7.35 -14.35
CA LYS A 59 -19.52 7.45 -14.18
C LYS A 59 -20.31 6.49 -13.27
N GLY A 60 -19.67 5.64 -12.46
CA GLY A 60 -20.32 4.78 -11.47
C GLY A 60 -19.84 5.12 -10.07
N ASP A 61 -20.78 5.15 -9.12
CA ASP A 61 -20.56 5.38 -7.69
C ASP A 61 -19.26 4.69 -7.21
N GLY A 62 -18.19 5.46 -6.99
CA GLY A 62 -16.78 5.04 -7.00
C GLY A 62 -16.34 4.11 -5.87
N ARG A 63 -17.26 3.32 -5.32
CA ARG A 63 -17.02 2.32 -4.28
C ARG A 63 -16.75 0.97 -4.92
N LEU A 64 -15.50 0.52 -4.83
CA LEU A 64 -15.18 -0.88 -5.09
C LEU A 64 -16.07 -1.79 -4.21
N PRO A 65 -16.63 -2.89 -4.75
CA PRO A 65 -17.39 -3.84 -3.96
C PRO A 65 -16.53 -4.40 -2.81
N ILE A 66 -17.17 -4.72 -1.69
CA ILE A 66 -16.51 -5.09 -0.42
C ILE A 66 -15.51 -6.23 -0.61
N TRP A 67 -15.82 -7.23 -1.44
CA TRP A 67 -14.91 -8.35 -1.70
C TRP A 67 -13.61 -7.91 -2.39
N LYS A 68 -13.63 -6.90 -3.29
CA LYS A 68 -12.40 -6.37 -3.91
C LYS A 68 -11.52 -5.67 -2.88
N ARG A 69 -12.15 -4.93 -1.95
CA ARG A 69 -11.42 -4.30 -0.82
C ARG A 69 -10.80 -5.34 0.10
N ALA A 70 -11.51 -6.44 0.36
CA ALA A 70 -10.98 -7.56 1.13
C ALA A 70 -9.78 -8.20 0.42
N LEU A 71 -9.85 -8.44 -0.90
CA LEU A 71 -8.72 -8.96 -1.68
C LEU A 71 -7.51 -8.01 -1.69
N GLU A 72 -7.73 -6.69 -1.74
CA GLU A 72 -6.68 -5.69 -1.61
C GLU A 72 -6.05 -5.70 -0.21
N GLY A 73 -6.85 -5.79 0.85
CA GLY A 73 -6.36 -5.87 2.24
C GLY A 73 -5.69 -7.19 2.59
N LEU A 74 -6.03 -8.28 1.89
CA LEU A 74 -5.34 -9.57 1.95
C LEU A 74 -4.03 -9.56 1.15
N GLY A 75 -3.76 -8.49 0.40
CA GLY A 75 -2.60 -8.41 -0.49
C GLY A 75 -2.69 -9.41 -1.65
N TRP A 76 -3.88 -9.89 -2.05
CA TRP A 76 -4.05 -10.75 -3.24
C TRP A 76 -4.20 -9.93 -4.51
N ARG A 77 -4.49 -8.64 -4.37
CA ARG A 77 -4.57 -7.67 -5.46
C ARG A 77 -3.63 -6.50 -5.18
N LYS A 78 -2.98 -5.99 -6.23
CA LYS A 78 -2.15 -4.79 -6.15
C LYS A 78 -3.01 -3.59 -5.80
N LYS A 79 -2.48 -2.68 -4.97
CA LYS A 79 -3.14 -1.42 -4.66
C LYS A 79 -2.62 -0.35 -5.61
N THR A 80 -3.52 0.27 -6.36
CA THR A 80 -3.16 1.28 -7.36
C THR A 80 -3.41 2.68 -6.81
N PHE A 81 -2.43 3.56 -7.00
CA PHE A 81 -2.52 4.99 -6.75
C PHE A 81 -2.33 5.71 -8.07
N SER A 82 -3.06 6.80 -8.27
CA SER A 82 -2.90 7.68 -9.43
C SER A 82 -2.64 9.10 -8.92
N LEU A 83 -1.64 9.74 -9.49
CA LEU A 83 -1.25 11.11 -9.22
C LEU A 83 -1.26 11.87 -10.53
N THR A 84 -2.07 12.92 -10.63
CA THR A 84 -2.02 13.79 -11.82
C THR A 84 -0.78 14.69 -11.72
N MET A 85 0.01 14.72 -12.79
CA MET A 85 1.28 15.42 -12.93
C MET A 85 1.16 16.44 -14.05
N PRO A 86 0.52 17.60 -13.81
CA PRO A 86 0.37 18.65 -14.82
C PRO A 86 1.73 19.25 -15.22
N ALA A 87 2.71 19.17 -14.33
CA ALA A 87 4.06 19.69 -14.54
C ALA A 87 4.81 19.07 -15.72
N VAL A 88 4.42 17.88 -16.17
CA VAL A 88 5.02 17.21 -17.33
C VAL A 88 4.86 18.05 -18.60
N ALA A 89 3.73 18.75 -18.75
CA ALA A 89 3.40 19.55 -19.94
C ALA A 89 4.28 20.80 -20.09
N LEU A 90 4.86 21.30 -18.99
CA LEU A 90 5.49 22.62 -18.92
C LEU A 90 7.01 22.53 -18.75
N ALA A 91 7.58 21.33 -18.80
CA ALA A 91 9.00 21.09 -18.65
C ALA A 91 9.58 20.45 -19.91
N SER A 92 10.75 20.93 -20.37
CA SER A 92 11.50 20.27 -21.45
C SER A 92 11.97 18.86 -21.05
N SER A 93 12.24 18.67 -19.75
CA SER A 93 12.53 17.39 -19.12
C SER A 93 11.85 17.32 -17.76
N PHE A 94 11.11 16.25 -17.52
CA PHE A 94 10.44 15.94 -16.27
C PHE A 94 11.00 14.63 -15.71
N HIS A 95 11.28 14.64 -14.40
CA HIS A 95 11.71 13.46 -13.66
C HIS A 95 10.96 13.44 -12.33
N VAL A 96 10.31 12.31 -12.04
CA VAL A 96 9.70 12.05 -10.75
C VAL A 96 10.29 10.80 -10.13
N GLU A 97 10.65 10.91 -8.85
CA GLU A 97 11.05 9.79 -8.00
C GLU A 97 9.94 9.49 -7.01
N ILE A 98 9.51 8.24 -6.97
CA ILE A 98 8.44 7.81 -6.05
C ILE A 98 8.99 6.72 -5.15
N PRO A 99 9.26 7.01 -3.86
CA PRO A 99 9.67 5.98 -2.91
C PRO A 99 8.47 5.13 -2.46
N ALA A 100 8.69 3.82 -2.33
CA ALA A 100 7.74 2.93 -1.68
C ALA A 100 7.72 3.18 -0.16
N PRO A 101 6.56 3.13 0.51
CA PRO A 101 6.51 3.11 1.97
C PRO A 101 7.28 1.92 2.54
N PRO A 102 7.72 1.99 3.82
CA PRO A 102 8.27 0.83 4.52
C PRO A 102 7.35 -0.39 4.43
N ASP A 103 7.94 -1.58 4.34
CA ASP A 103 7.21 -2.86 4.15
C ASP A 103 6.35 -2.97 2.88
N MET A 104 6.47 -2.01 1.95
CA MET A 104 5.86 -2.09 0.61
C MET A 104 6.92 -2.05 -0.49
N GLU A 105 6.54 -2.53 -1.66
CA GLU A 105 7.34 -2.46 -2.87
C GLU A 105 6.49 -1.99 -4.05
N ILE A 106 7.11 -1.22 -4.93
CA ILE A 106 6.50 -0.80 -6.18
C ILE A 106 6.64 -1.98 -7.14
N VAL A 107 5.50 -2.44 -7.67
CA VAL A 107 5.45 -3.52 -8.65
C VAL A 107 5.59 -2.97 -10.05
N VAL A 108 4.97 -1.83 -10.29
CA VAL A 108 4.92 -1.12 -11.56
C VAL A 108 4.73 0.35 -11.22
N ALA A 109 5.46 1.22 -11.89
CA ALA A 109 5.14 2.64 -11.97
C ALA A 109 5.02 3.03 -13.44
N ARG A 110 3.97 3.77 -13.78
CA ARG A 110 3.70 4.23 -15.15
C ARG A 110 3.39 5.70 -15.16
N LEU A 111 3.87 6.40 -16.18
CA LEU A 111 3.51 7.76 -16.50
C LEU A 111 2.75 7.72 -17.82
N SER A 112 1.42 7.77 -17.76
CA SER A 112 0.57 7.73 -18.95
C SER A 112 0.10 9.14 -19.32
N PRO A 113 0.24 9.57 -20.58
CA PRO A 113 -0.26 10.87 -21.03
C PRO A 113 -1.78 10.87 -21.07
N ARG A 114 -2.36 12.03 -20.71
CA ARG A 114 -3.78 12.32 -20.77
C ARG A 114 -3.97 13.67 -21.46
N VAL A 115 -4.77 13.68 -22.51
CA VAL A 115 -5.11 14.90 -23.27
C VAL A 115 -6.09 15.75 -22.46
N LEU A 116 -5.86 17.06 -22.37
CA LEU A 116 -6.85 17.98 -21.81
C LEU A 116 -8.05 18.10 -22.77
N PRO A 117 -9.31 17.99 -22.28
CA PRO A 117 -10.50 17.96 -23.13
C PRO A 117 -10.59 19.11 -24.16
N ASP A 118 -10.13 20.30 -23.76
CA ASP A 118 -10.23 21.52 -24.57
C ASP A 118 -9.06 21.72 -25.55
N ARG A 119 -8.09 20.80 -25.59
CA ARG A 119 -6.84 20.93 -26.34
C ARG A 119 -6.51 19.72 -27.21
N SER A 120 -7.52 19.00 -27.69
CA SER A 120 -7.33 17.84 -28.57
C SER A 120 -6.78 18.26 -29.95
N GLY A 121 -5.49 18.53 -30.03
CA GLY A 121 -4.72 18.58 -31.28
C GLY A 121 -4.54 17.18 -31.86
N SER A 122 -4.22 17.06 -33.15
CA SER A 122 -4.03 15.77 -33.82
C SER A 122 -2.66 15.12 -33.54
N SER A 123 -1.96 15.54 -32.49
CA SER A 123 -0.62 15.03 -32.23
C SER A 123 -0.69 13.61 -31.66
N LYS A 124 0.29 12.78 -32.05
CA LYS A 124 0.36 11.39 -31.58
C LYS A 124 0.72 11.43 -30.09
N PRO A 125 -0.01 10.74 -29.20
CA PRO A 125 0.32 10.73 -27.78
C PRO A 125 1.75 10.20 -27.57
N PRO A 126 2.50 10.77 -26.61
CA PRO A 126 3.78 10.23 -26.20
C PRO A 126 3.65 8.77 -25.75
N GLU A 127 4.74 8.02 -25.81
CA GLU A 127 4.78 6.67 -25.24
C GLU A 127 4.77 6.74 -23.71
N ASP A 128 4.12 5.75 -23.09
CA ASP A 128 4.10 5.60 -21.63
C ASP A 128 5.52 5.36 -21.10
N ALA A 129 5.95 6.17 -20.13
CA ALA A 129 7.18 5.86 -19.41
C ALA A 129 6.84 4.83 -18.31
N THR A 130 7.51 3.68 -18.35
CA THR A 130 7.24 2.57 -17.43
C THR A 130 8.52 2.15 -16.72
N ASP A 131 8.42 1.93 -15.42
CA ASP A 131 9.44 1.30 -14.59
C ASP A 131 8.81 0.03 -13.97
N ASP A 132 9.11 -1.12 -14.57
CA ASP A 132 8.52 -2.43 -14.23
C ASP A 132 9.38 -3.25 -13.24
N SER A 133 10.32 -2.59 -12.56
CA SER A 133 11.20 -3.25 -11.60
C SER A 133 10.58 -3.32 -10.19
N LEU A 134 10.82 -4.42 -9.45
CA LEU A 134 10.44 -4.56 -8.03
C LEU A 134 11.35 -3.69 -7.15
N VAL A 135 11.17 -2.37 -7.24
CA VAL A 135 12.05 -1.39 -6.61
C VAL A 135 11.42 -0.74 -5.39
N GLN A 136 12.31 -0.22 -4.55
CA GLN A 136 11.95 0.67 -3.44
C GLN A 136 11.73 2.11 -3.89
N ARG A 137 12.13 2.45 -5.11
CA ARG A 137 12.02 3.78 -5.67
C ARG A 137 11.86 3.66 -7.18
N ALA A 138 10.72 4.12 -7.69
CA ALA A 138 10.50 4.19 -9.12
C ALA A 138 11.00 5.53 -9.67
N HIS A 139 11.59 5.49 -10.86
CA HIS A 139 12.08 6.67 -11.57
C HIS A 139 11.34 6.80 -12.90
N LEU A 140 10.49 7.82 -13.03
CA LEU A 140 9.75 8.07 -14.27
C LEU A 140 10.28 9.33 -14.94
N TYR A 141 10.57 9.23 -16.23
CA TYR A 141 11.12 10.30 -17.04
C TYR A 141 10.17 10.64 -18.19
N ALA A 142 10.02 11.93 -18.47
CA ALA A 142 9.36 12.41 -19.67
C ALA A 142 10.20 13.56 -20.25
N SER A 143 10.35 13.60 -21.57
CA SER A 143 11.09 14.66 -22.25
C SER A 143 10.34 15.10 -23.48
N ASN A 144 10.28 16.41 -23.71
CA ASN A 144 9.67 17.01 -24.90
C ASN A 144 8.19 16.62 -25.11
N TRP A 145 7.42 16.47 -24.03
CA TRP A 145 5.97 16.29 -24.15
C TRP A 145 5.31 17.62 -24.54
N HIS A 146 4.30 17.57 -25.41
CA HIS A 146 3.60 18.77 -25.88
C HIS A 146 2.70 19.36 -24.78
N GLU A 147 2.50 20.67 -24.78
CA GLU A 147 1.73 21.42 -23.74
C GLU A 147 0.24 21.05 -23.65
N GLU A 148 -0.25 20.21 -24.57
CA GLU A 148 -1.63 19.69 -24.58
C GLU A 148 -1.82 18.44 -23.72
N TYR A 149 -0.71 17.80 -23.32
CA TYR A 149 -0.72 16.59 -22.50
C TYR A 149 -0.40 16.92 -21.05
N ILE A 150 -1.26 16.45 -20.15
CA ILE A 150 -0.88 16.21 -18.76
C ILE A 150 -0.53 14.73 -18.59
N ALA A 151 0.04 14.35 -17.46
CA ALA A 151 0.30 12.93 -17.19
C ALA A 151 -0.44 12.46 -15.95
N ASP A 152 -0.79 11.18 -15.91
CA ASP A 152 -1.17 10.49 -14.69
C ASP A 152 -0.07 9.48 -14.34
N ALA A 153 0.57 9.68 -13.19
CA ALA A 153 1.51 8.73 -12.61
C ALA A 153 0.73 7.66 -11.85
N GLN A 154 0.72 6.44 -12.39
CA GLN A 154 0.07 5.27 -11.80
C GLN A 154 1.11 4.41 -11.07
N ILE A 155 0.89 4.20 -9.78
CA ILE A 155 1.80 3.42 -8.93
C ILE A 155 1.06 2.21 -8.39
N TYR A 156 1.61 1.04 -8.66
CA TYR A 156 1.08 -0.23 -8.18
C TYR A 156 1.95 -0.70 -7.02
N LEU A 157 1.38 -0.67 -5.81
CA LEU A 157 2.05 -1.10 -4.59
C LEU A 157 1.57 -2.49 -4.16
N ARG A 158 2.49 -3.25 -3.58
CA ARG A 158 2.17 -4.47 -2.82
C ARG A 158 2.99 -4.53 -1.53
N ALA A 159 2.57 -5.36 -0.59
CA ALA A 159 3.35 -5.66 0.60
C ALA A 159 4.63 -6.42 0.23
N LYS A 160 5.75 -6.08 0.87
CA LYS A 160 6.98 -6.87 0.78
C LYS A 160 6.75 -8.26 1.35
N ARG A 161 7.28 -9.26 0.64
CA ARG A 161 7.32 -10.65 1.13
C ARG A 161 8.20 -10.81 2.37
N PRO A 162 9.48 -10.39 2.38
CA PRO A 162 10.29 -10.46 3.58
C PRO A 162 9.77 -9.48 4.64
N GLY A 163 9.89 -9.87 5.92
CA GLY A 163 9.42 -9.07 7.04
C GLY A 163 8.05 -9.53 7.53
N PHE A 164 7.09 -8.60 7.59
CA PHE A 164 5.80 -8.80 8.25
C PHE A 164 5.00 -9.97 7.66
N LEU A 165 4.92 -10.09 6.34
CA LEU A 165 4.10 -11.12 5.69
C LEU A 165 4.66 -12.53 5.89
N ARG A 166 5.98 -12.70 5.83
CA ARG A 166 6.65 -13.97 6.17
C ARG A 166 6.42 -14.34 7.63
N ALA A 167 6.58 -13.38 8.55
CA ALA A 167 6.34 -13.61 9.98
C ALA A 167 4.88 -14.02 10.25
N ALA A 168 3.93 -13.35 9.60
CA ALA A 168 2.51 -13.70 9.65
C ALA A 168 2.25 -15.14 9.19
N MET A 169 2.77 -15.50 8.01
CA MET A 169 2.62 -16.86 7.47
C MET A 169 3.19 -17.93 8.41
N LEU A 170 4.42 -17.73 8.91
CA LEU A 170 5.05 -18.67 9.85
C LEU A 170 4.28 -18.77 11.17
N THR A 171 3.73 -17.66 11.66
CA THR A 171 2.90 -17.65 12.88
C THR A 171 1.62 -18.44 12.67
N GLY A 172 0.95 -18.26 11.52
CA GLY A 172 -0.23 -19.04 11.15
C GLY A 172 0.02 -20.54 11.16
N TRP A 173 1.12 -20.98 10.55
CA TRP A 173 1.53 -22.38 10.55
C TRP A 173 1.92 -22.89 11.93
N LEU A 174 2.65 -22.10 12.73
CA LEU A 174 3.02 -22.46 14.10
C LEU A 174 1.78 -22.65 14.98
N ALA A 175 0.82 -21.72 14.92
CA ALA A 175 -0.45 -21.83 15.64
C ALA A 175 -1.24 -23.08 15.22
N THR A 176 -1.30 -23.34 13.91
CA THR A 176 -1.94 -24.55 13.37
C THR A 176 -1.25 -25.83 13.88
N ALA A 177 0.08 -25.87 13.88
CA ALA A 177 0.85 -27.00 14.38
C ALA A 177 0.65 -27.23 15.89
N LEU A 178 0.59 -26.15 16.69
CA LEU A 178 0.31 -26.25 18.12
C LEU A 178 -1.11 -26.76 18.39
N LEU A 179 -2.11 -26.29 17.65
CA LEU A 179 -3.48 -26.79 17.77
C LEU A 179 -3.60 -28.26 17.33
N ALA A 180 -2.91 -28.64 16.25
CA ALA A 180 -2.88 -30.01 15.76
C ALA A 180 -2.18 -30.95 16.77
N GLY A 181 -1.04 -30.52 17.32
CA GLY A 181 -0.34 -31.25 18.37
C GLY A 181 -1.19 -31.36 19.64
N GLY A 182 -1.78 -30.27 20.10
CA GLY A 182 -2.68 -30.29 21.25
C GLY A 182 -3.92 -31.16 21.04
N TYR A 183 -4.42 -31.28 19.81
CA TYR A 183 -5.49 -32.21 19.46
C TYR A 183 -5.00 -33.67 19.53
N ALA A 184 -3.84 -33.97 18.96
CA ALA A 184 -3.26 -35.32 18.97
C ALA A 184 -2.95 -35.82 20.39
N PHE A 185 -2.63 -34.92 21.33
CA PHE A 185 -2.35 -35.21 22.73
C PHE A 185 -3.47 -34.72 23.66
N LEU A 186 -4.71 -34.55 23.16
CA LEU A 186 -5.78 -33.90 23.92
C LEU A 186 -6.12 -34.66 25.21
N SER A 187 -6.08 -36.00 25.20
CA SER A 187 -6.28 -36.82 26.40
C SER A 187 -5.24 -36.52 27.49
N ASP A 188 -3.99 -36.32 27.09
CA ASP A 188 -2.86 -36.23 28.01
C ASP A 188 -2.74 -34.83 28.60
N ILE A 189 -2.95 -33.79 27.78
CA ILE A 189 -2.90 -32.38 28.20
C ILE A 189 -4.09 -31.97 29.06
N THR A 190 -5.18 -32.72 29.00
CA THR A 190 -6.39 -32.42 29.77
C THR A 190 -6.41 -33.05 31.16
N SER A 191 -5.45 -33.92 31.45
CA SER A 191 -5.15 -34.33 32.82
C SER A 191 -4.74 -33.10 33.66
N SER A 192 -5.15 -33.09 34.93
CA SER A 192 -4.96 -31.93 35.83
C SER A 192 -3.50 -31.53 36.02
N ALA A 193 -2.55 -32.44 35.81
CA ALA A 193 -1.12 -32.19 35.93
C ALA A 193 -0.53 -31.42 34.72
N ASN A 194 -1.07 -31.60 33.51
CA ASN A 194 -0.44 -31.13 32.28
C ASN A 194 -1.13 -29.92 31.63
N SER A 195 -2.37 -29.61 32.05
CA SER A 195 -3.17 -28.53 31.45
C SER A 195 -2.55 -27.16 31.61
N GLN A 196 -1.86 -26.89 32.72
CA GLN A 196 -1.18 -25.62 32.97
C GLN A 196 -0.01 -25.41 32.00
N THR A 197 0.81 -26.44 31.79
CA THR A 197 1.96 -26.40 30.87
C THR A 197 1.50 -26.24 29.42
N ALA A 198 0.47 -26.99 29.01
CA ALA A 198 -0.10 -26.87 27.68
C ALA A 198 -0.71 -25.48 27.44
N GLY A 199 -1.44 -24.93 28.42
CA GLY A 199 -1.98 -23.58 28.36
C GLY A 199 -0.87 -22.52 28.24
N ALA A 200 0.20 -22.64 29.02
CA ALA A 200 1.34 -21.74 28.95
C ALA A 200 2.00 -21.77 27.57
N LEU A 201 2.27 -22.96 26.99
CA LEU A 201 2.83 -23.10 25.66
C LEU A 201 1.96 -22.47 24.56
N LEU A 202 0.63 -22.64 24.66
CA LEU A 202 -0.30 -22.02 23.71
C LEU A 202 -0.32 -20.49 23.81
N LEU A 203 -0.07 -19.92 25.00
CA LEU A 203 0.00 -18.47 25.22
C LEU A 203 1.32 -17.83 24.79
N VAL A 204 2.40 -18.61 24.60
CA VAL A 204 3.68 -18.10 24.10
C VAL A 204 3.51 -17.47 22.71
N VAL A 205 2.79 -18.12 21.80
CA VAL A 205 2.62 -17.63 20.41
C VAL A 205 1.89 -16.28 20.35
N PRO A 206 0.73 -16.08 21.00
CA PRO A 206 0.08 -14.78 21.08
C PRO A 206 0.95 -13.69 21.69
N THR A 207 1.79 -14.03 22.66
CA THR A 207 2.68 -13.06 23.33
C THR A 207 3.77 -12.54 22.39
N PHE A 208 4.47 -13.44 21.69
CA PHE A 208 5.43 -13.04 20.65
C PHE A 208 4.77 -12.23 19.53
N PHE A 209 3.52 -12.57 19.22
CA PHE A 209 2.78 -11.95 18.16
C PHE A 209 2.27 -10.54 18.49
N ALA A 210 1.83 -10.29 19.73
CA ALA A 210 1.42 -8.96 20.16
C ALA A 210 2.54 -7.93 19.95
N GLY A 211 3.79 -8.33 20.20
CA GLY A 211 4.96 -7.50 19.92
C GLY A 211 5.21 -7.26 18.41
N ALA A 212 4.85 -8.22 17.55
CA ALA A 212 4.99 -8.07 16.11
C ALA A 212 3.86 -7.22 15.47
N LEU A 213 2.67 -7.21 16.07
CA LEU A 213 1.51 -6.49 15.56
C LEU A 213 1.54 -4.98 15.90
N ILE A 214 2.09 -4.64 17.07
CA ILE A 214 2.18 -3.24 17.53
C ILE A 214 3.48 -2.63 17.01
N ARG A 215 3.43 -2.03 15.82
CA ARG A 215 4.52 -1.20 15.29
C ARG A 215 4.15 0.28 15.46
N PRO A 216 4.75 0.99 16.43
CA PRO A 216 4.65 2.45 16.45
C PRO A 216 5.22 3.00 15.12
N ASP A 217 4.63 4.09 14.64
CA ASP A 217 5.08 4.81 13.43
C ASP A 217 4.81 4.14 12.07
N GLU A 218 3.87 3.19 12.00
CA GLU A 218 3.47 2.63 10.72
C GLU A 218 2.73 3.66 9.85
N HIS A 219 3.19 3.80 8.60
CA HIS A 219 2.54 4.66 7.61
C HIS A 219 1.11 4.18 7.32
N ARG A 220 0.12 5.07 7.38
CA ARG A 220 -1.33 4.74 7.23
C ARG A 220 -1.65 3.89 6.00
N LEU A 221 -0.93 4.11 4.91
CA LEU A 221 -1.09 3.38 3.65
C LEU A 221 -0.74 1.89 3.79
N VAL A 222 0.29 1.59 4.59
CA VAL A 222 0.76 0.24 4.91
C VAL A 222 -0.24 -0.44 5.84
N SER A 223 -0.68 0.26 6.90
CA SER A 223 -1.72 -0.25 7.81
C SER A 223 -2.99 -0.65 7.07
N ALA A 224 -3.42 0.18 6.12
CA ALA A 224 -4.59 -0.10 5.29
C ALA A 224 -4.36 -1.24 4.29
N ALA A 225 -3.14 -1.37 3.75
CA ALA A 225 -2.80 -2.44 2.81
C ALA A 225 -2.66 -3.82 3.50
N LEU A 226 -2.25 -3.85 4.76
CA LEU A 226 -2.04 -5.07 5.54
C LEU A 226 -3.23 -5.43 6.46
N LEU A 227 -4.33 -4.68 6.40
CA LEU A 227 -5.48 -4.88 7.29
C LEU A 227 -6.03 -6.31 7.23
N GLY A 228 -6.17 -6.89 6.02
CA GLY A 228 -6.68 -8.25 5.88
C GLY A 228 -5.73 -9.30 6.46
N VAL A 229 -4.42 -9.13 6.25
CA VAL A 229 -3.39 -9.98 6.87
C VAL A 229 -3.46 -9.91 8.40
N ARG A 230 -3.68 -8.71 8.97
CA ARG A 230 -3.86 -8.53 10.43
C ARG A 230 -5.11 -9.20 10.96
N VAL A 231 -6.23 -9.10 10.23
CA VAL A 231 -7.48 -9.76 10.61
C VAL A 231 -7.31 -11.28 10.62
N LEU A 232 -6.66 -11.86 9.61
CA LEU A 232 -6.36 -13.29 9.58
C LEU A 232 -5.52 -13.72 10.79
N LEU A 233 -4.50 -12.95 11.13
CA LEU A 233 -3.69 -13.25 12.31
C LEU A 233 -4.47 -13.10 13.61
N ALA A 234 -5.30 -12.07 13.74
CA ALA A 234 -6.17 -11.90 14.90
C ALA A 234 -7.13 -13.09 15.07
N ILE A 235 -7.66 -13.64 13.96
CA ILE A 235 -8.44 -14.88 13.97
C ILE A 235 -7.59 -16.04 14.48
N THR A 236 -6.37 -16.22 13.98
CA THR A 236 -5.44 -17.25 14.48
C THR A 236 -5.10 -17.10 15.97
N LEU A 237 -4.98 -15.88 16.47
CA LEU A 237 -4.79 -15.66 17.91
C LEU A 237 -6.04 -16.06 18.71
N LEU A 238 -7.21 -15.68 18.21
CA LEU A 238 -8.47 -15.98 18.88
C LEU A 238 -8.68 -17.50 18.98
N THR A 239 -8.31 -18.28 17.97
CA THR A 239 -8.41 -19.75 18.03
C THR A 239 -7.48 -20.34 19.10
N LEU A 240 -6.27 -19.81 19.27
CA LEU A 240 -5.37 -20.20 20.36
C LEU A 240 -5.93 -19.85 21.73
N LEU A 241 -6.50 -18.65 21.91
CA LEU A 241 -7.13 -18.24 23.16
C LEU A 241 -8.34 -19.10 23.52
N VAL A 242 -9.16 -19.45 22.52
CA VAL A 242 -10.27 -20.40 22.70
C VAL A 242 -9.74 -21.76 23.17
N ALA A 243 -8.69 -22.29 22.52
CA ALA A 243 -8.09 -23.56 22.93
C ALA A 243 -7.56 -23.54 24.38
N VAL A 244 -6.92 -22.44 24.80
CA VAL A 244 -6.49 -22.25 26.20
C VAL A 244 -7.69 -22.25 27.15
N GLY A 245 -8.77 -21.52 26.82
CA GLY A 245 -9.99 -21.49 27.63
C GLY A 245 -10.69 -22.85 27.73
N LEU A 246 -10.60 -23.69 26.70
CA LEU A 246 -11.15 -25.05 26.75
C LEU A 246 -10.42 -25.94 27.77
N LEU A 247 -9.12 -25.72 27.98
CA LEU A 247 -8.33 -26.49 28.95
C LEU A 247 -8.74 -26.22 30.41
N THR A 248 -9.45 -25.13 30.71
CA THR A 248 -9.80 -24.75 32.09
C THR A 248 -11.08 -25.39 32.62
N GLY A 249 -11.86 -26.12 31.81
CA GLY A 249 -13.04 -26.83 32.34
C GLY A 249 -14.19 -27.14 31.40
N ALA A 250 -14.01 -27.07 30.07
CA ALA A 250 -15.10 -27.45 29.14
C ALA A 250 -15.42 -28.96 29.21
N ALA A 251 -16.67 -29.38 29.02
CA ALA A 251 -17.02 -30.80 28.91
C ALA A 251 -16.26 -31.48 27.74
N SER A 252 -15.96 -32.78 27.84
CA SER A 252 -15.14 -33.52 26.86
C SER A 252 -15.65 -33.36 25.42
N ASP A 253 -16.94 -33.55 25.22
CA ASP A 253 -17.54 -33.64 23.88
C ASP A 253 -17.58 -32.27 23.19
N VAL A 254 -17.85 -31.23 23.99
CA VAL A 254 -17.83 -29.83 23.55
C VAL A 254 -16.38 -29.39 23.26
N ARG A 255 -15.44 -29.81 24.11
CA ARG A 255 -14.01 -29.49 23.98
C ARG A 255 -13.44 -29.99 22.67
N GLU A 256 -13.65 -31.26 22.34
CA GLU A 256 -13.13 -31.86 21.10
C GLU A 256 -13.68 -31.14 19.86
N SER A 257 -15.00 -30.91 19.83
CA SER A 257 -15.68 -30.25 18.72
C SER A 257 -15.19 -28.82 18.50
N ILE A 258 -15.07 -28.01 19.57
CA ILE A 258 -14.59 -26.63 19.47
C ILE A 258 -13.09 -26.60 19.12
N TRP A 259 -12.29 -27.54 19.64
CA TRP A 259 -10.86 -27.63 19.33
C TRP A 259 -10.62 -27.92 17.85
N LEU A 260 -11.38 -28.87 17.27
CA LEU A 260 -11.36 -29.15 15.84
C LEU A 260 -11.76 -27.93 15.02
N GLY A 261 -12.81 -27.21 15.44
CA GLY A 261 -13.20 -25.94 14.82
C GLY A 261 -12.07 -24.91 14.84
N ALA A 262 -11.44 -24.70 16.00
CA ALA A 262 -10.31 -23.79 16.18
C ALA A 262 -9.11 -24.17 15.30
N LEU A 263 -8.79 -25.46 15.21
CA LEU A 263 -7.77 -26.00 14.31
C LEU A 263 -8.12 -25.71 12.84
N GLY A 264 -9.36 -25.96 12.43
CA GLY A 264 -9.83 -25.68 11.07
C GLY A 264 -9.70 -24.21 10.69
N PHE A 265 -10.16 -23.29 11.55
CA PHE A 265 -10.03 -21.84 11.32
C PHE A 265 -8.58 -21.39 11.27
N ALA A 266 -7.71 -21.89 12.16
CA ALA A 266 -6.29 -21.59 12.13
C ALA A 266 -5.62 -22.07 10.83
N GLY A 267 -5.94 -23.29 10.40
CA GLY A 267 -5.42 -23.87 9.16
C GLY A 267 -5.85 -23.08 7.92
N VAL A 268 -7.14 -22.69 7.82
CA VAL A 268 -7.63 -21.83 6.72
C VAL A 268 -6.93 -20.47 6.72
N ALA A 269 -6.75 -19.85 7.89
CA ALA A 269 -6.00 -18.60 8.00
C ALA A 269 -4.53 -18.75 7.59
N ALA A 270 -3.84 -19.82 8.00
CA ALA A 270 -2.47 -20.12 7.62
C ALA A 270 -2.30 -20.32 6.11
N VAL A 271 -3.23 -21.03 5.47
CA VAL A 271 -3.28 -21.18 4.02
C VAL A 271 -3.52 -19.84 3.34
N ALA A 272 -4.50 -19.05 3.80
CA ALA A 272 -4.78 -17.73 3.25
C ALA A 272 -3.57 -16.79 3.35
N LEU A 273 -2.85 -16.79 4.48
CA LEU A 273 -1.60 -16.05 4.66
C LEU A 273 -0.49 -16.53 3.71
N SER A 274 -0.42 -17.84 3.46
CA SER A 274 0.53 -18.41 2.49
C SER A 274 0.19 -17.98 1.06
N VAL A 275 -1.10 -17.94 0.71
CA VAL A 275 -1.57 -17.40 -0.57
C VAL A 275 -1.22 -15.92 -0.68
N SER A 276 -1.42 -15.12 0.38
CA SER A 276 -1.00 -13.72 0.44
C SER A 276 0.51 -13.56 0.26
N TYR A 277 1.33 -14.48 0.77
CA TYR A 277 2.78 -14.43 0.60
C TYR A 277 3.20 -14.67 -0.86
N VAL A 278 2.49 -15.54 -1.57
CA VAL A 278 2.80 -15.90 -2.96
C VAL A 278 2.21 -14.90 -3.96
N LEU A 279 1.01 -14.37 -3.70
CA LEU A 279 0.28 -13.44 -4.56
C LEU A 279 0.41 -11.97 -4.11
N PRO A 280 0.16 -11.00 -5.01
CA PRO A 280 0.11 -11.13 -6.45
C PRO A 280 1.51 -11.41 -7.02
N ARG A 281 1.56 -12.27 -8.04
CA ARG A 281 2.78 -12.41 -8.85
C ARG A 281 3.02 -11.08 -9.59
N PRO A 282 4.29 -10.68 -9.78
CA PRO A 282 4.58 -9.61 -10.73
C PRO A 282 4.00 -9.99 -12.09
N PRO A 283 3.59 -9.02 -12.94
CA PRO A 283 3.26 -9.34 -14.31
C PRO A 283 4.50 -10.03 -14.91
N ARG A 284 4.31 -11.17 -15.60
CA ARG A 284 5.37 -11.69 -16.46
C ARG A 284 5.32 -10.83 -17.72
N GLU A 285 6.41 -10.12 -18.00
CA GLU A 285 6.67 -9.53 -19.31
C GLU A 285 6.73 -10.62 -20.39
#